data_AF-A0A6G2DC83-F1
#
_entry.id   AF-A0A6G2DC83-F1
#
_cell.length_a   1.000
_cell.length_b   1.000
_cell.length_c   1.000
_cell.angle_alpha   90.00
_cell.angle_beta   90.00
_cell.angle_gamma   90.00
#
_symmetry.space_group_name_H-M   'P 1'
#
loop_
_entity.id
_entity.type
_entity.pdbx_description
1 polymer ?
#
loop_
_entity_poly.entity_id
_entity_poly.type
_entity_poly.pdbx_seq_one_letter_code
_entity_poly.pdbx_strand_id
1 'polypeptide(L)'
;STPRRLAVRVTGLSDKQSDLTEDFKGPAKKIALDSDGNFTKAAQGFVRGKGLTVEDIEFREIKGEEYVYVTKEEVGQAVEAIVPGVVDVLKSLTFPVSMHWAGNSFEYIRPVHTLTVLLDEQEFDLDFLDIKGSRVSRGHRFLGKETKIQSALSYEEDLRKQFVIADPCEREQMIVDQIKEIEAKHGVRIEIDADLLNEVLNLVEYPTAFMGSFDAKYLEVPEEVLVTSMKEHQRYFVVRDQDGKLLPNFISVRNGNAERLKNVIKGNEKVLVARLEDGEF
;
A
#
# COMPACT_ATOMS: atom_id res chain seq x y z
N SER A 1 -1.39 -1.76 5.28
CA SER A 1 -0.24 -0.81 5.34
C SER A 1 0.02 -0.48 6.82
N THR A 2 1.09 0.24 7.18
CA THR A 2 1.26 0.79 8.54
C THR A 2 1.57 2.28 8.45
N PRO A 3 1.53 3.07 9.54
CA PRO A 3 1.76 4.51 9.45
C PRO A 3 3.18 4.87 9.02
N ARG A 4 4.09 3.89 9.00
CA ARG A 4 5.51 4.05 8.66
C ARG A 4 5.86 3.42 7.31
N ARG A 5 4.94 2.75 6.63
CA ARG A 5 5.27 1.89 5.50
C ARG A 5 4.13 1.73 4.50
N LEU A 6 4.45 2.09 3.26
CA LEU A 6 3.70 1.73 2.07
C LEU A 6 4.60 0.83 1.22
N ALA A 7 4.10 -0.34 0.85
CA ALA A 7 4.83 -1.33 0.07
C ALA A 7 3.88 -2.02 -0.89
N VAL A 8 4.38 -2.30 -2.10
CA VAL A 8 3.69 -3.06 -3.13
C VAL A 8 4.71 -4.03 -3.70
N ARG A 9 4.30 -5.30 -3.82
CA ARG A 9 5.08 -6.33 -4.50
C ARG A 9 4.24 -6.87 -5.64
N VAL A 10 4.83 -6.86 -6.84
CA VAL A 10 4.22 -7.44 -8.04
C VAL A 10 4.96 -8.72 -8.36
N THR A 11 4.24 -9.82 -8.52
CA THR A 11 4.79 -11.13 -8.88
C THR A 11 4.37 -11.51 -10.28
N GLY A 12 5.23 -12.22 -11.02
CA GLY A 12 4.93 -12.61 -12.41
C GLY A 12 4.94 -11.42 -13.37
N LEU A 13 5.73 -10.40 -13.08
CA LEU A 13 5.96 -9.28 -13.98
C LEU A 13 6.74 -9.78 -15.21
N SER A 14 6.32 -9.39 -16.41
CA SER A 14 7.01 -9.76 -17.64
C SER A 14 8.29 -8.95 -17.84
N ASP A 15 9.35 -9.59 -18.34
CA ASP A 15 10.65 -8.94 -18.61
C ASP A 15 10.58 -7.88 -19.72
N LYS A 16 9.54 -7.92 -20.55
CA LYS A 16 9.34 -7.00 -21.68
C LYS A 16 7.84 -6.77 -21.90
N GLN A 17 7.48 -5.54 -22.27
CA GLN A 17 6.18 -5.27 -22.86
C GLN A 17 6.00 -6.06 -24.17
N SER A 18 4.76 -6.44 -24.46
CA SER A 18 4.42 -7.00 -25.77
C SER A 18 4.65 -5.96 -26.87
N ASP A 19 5.21 -6.39 -28.00
CA ASP A 19 5.25 -5.56 -29.20
C ASP A 19 3.83 -5.29 -29.69
N LEU A 20 3.56 -4.07 -30.12
CA LEU A 20 2.27 -3.63 -30.63
C LEU A 20 2.40 -3.35 -32.14
N THR A 21 1.63 -4.07 -32.94
CA THR A 21 1.52 -3.83 -34.38
C THR A 21 0.12 -3.32 -34.70
N GLU A 22 0.02 -2.10 -35.21
CA GLU A 22 -1.25 -1.48 -35.57
C GLU A 22 -1.28 -1.06 -37.04
N ASP A 23 -2.31 -1.51 -37.76
CA ASP A 23 -2.59 -1.08 -39.12
C ASP A 23 -3.48 0.16 -39.13
N PHE A 24 -3.01 1.24 -39.73
CA PHE A 24 -3.79 2.46 -39.92
C PHE A 24 -4.29 2.56 -41.36
N LYS A 25 -5.60 2.63 -41.53
CA LYS A 25 -6.24 2.93 -42.82
C LYS A 25 -6.23 4.44 -43.07
N GLY A 26 -5.69 4.82 -44.22
CA GLY A 26 -5.62 6.18 -44.72
C GLY A 26 -6.60 6.46 -45.87
N PRO A 27 -6.40 7.57 -46.60
CA PRO A 27 -7.25 7.95 -47.73
C PRO A 27 -7.15 6.92 -48.89
N ALA A 28 -8.17 6.90 -49.75
CA ALA A 28 -8.15 6.09 -50.97
C ALA A 28 -6.96 6.50 -51.87
N LYS A 29 -6.40 5.55 -52.63
CA LYS A 29 -5.24 5.77 -53.52
C LYS A 29 -5.43 6.95 -54.47
N LYS A 30 -6.66 7.13 -54.98
CA LYS A 30 -7.06 8.25 -55.85
C LYS A 30 -6.94 9.64 -55.21
N ILE A 31 -6.93 9.71 -53.88
CA ILE A 31 -6.74 10.94 -53.08
C ILE A 31 -5.30 11.03 -52.57
N ALA A 32 -4.64 9.87 -52.40
CA ALA A 32 -3.28 9.77 -51.89
C ALA A 32 -2.20 10.09 -52.92
N LEU A 33 -2.47 9.93 -54.21
CA LEU A 33 -1.55 10.23 -55.31
C LEU A 33 -2.07 11.41 -56.16
N ASP A 34 -1.16 12.27 -56.60
CA ASP A 34 -1.47 13.30 -57.61
C ASP A 34 -1.34 12.76 -59.03
N SER A 35 -1.56 13.62 -60.02
CA SER A 35 -1.50 13.28 -61.45
C SER A 35 -0.11 12.82 -61.91
N ASP A 36 0.94 13.19 -61.19
CA ASP A 36 2.33 12.87 -61.51
C ASP A 36 2.82 11.63 -60.75
N GLY A 37 1.93 11.00 -59.96
CA GLY A 37 2.24 9.82 -59.16
C GLY A 37 2.93 10.12 -57.83
N ASN A 38 2.99 11.38 -57.40
CA ASN A 38 3.56 11.76 -56.12
C ASN A 38 2.52 11.72 -55.00
N PHE A 39 2.97 11.46 -53.77
CA PHE A 39 2.08 11.47 -52.60
C PHE A 39 1.56 12.86 -52.28
N THR A 40 0.23 12.99 -52.18
CA THR A 40 -0.42 14.26 -51.85
C THR A 40 -0.17 14.67 -50.40
N LYS A 41 -0.44 15.95 -50.08
CA LYS A 41 -0.40 16.45 -48.69
C LYS A 41 -1.30 15.66 -47.74
N ALA A 42 -2.40 15.08 -48.24
CA ALA A 42 -3.29 14.26 -47.43
C ALA A 42 -2.63 12.93 -47.02
N ALA A 43 -1.95 12.25 -47.95
CA ALA A 43 -1.18 11.05 -47.65
C ALA A 43 0.02 11.36 -46.72
N GLN A 44 0.79 12.41 -47.03
CA GLN A 44 1.93 12.84 -46.21
C GLN A 44 1.51 13.23 -44.78
N GLY A 45 0.41 13.97 -44.65
CA GLY A 45 -0.14 14.37 -43.35
C GLY A 45 -0.65 13.18 -42.54
N PHE A 46 -1.26 12.19 -43.20
CA PHE A 46 -1.73 10.96 -42.58
C PHE A 46 -0.59 10.14 -41.98
N VAL A 47 0.44 9.80 -42.77
CA VAL A 47 1.57 8.99 -42.30
C VAL A 47 2.39 9.70 -41.23
N ARG A 48 2.62 11.02 -41.41
CA ARG A 48 3.30 11.84 -40.40
C ARG A 48 2.52 11.89 -39.09
N GLY A 49 1.18 11.94 -39.14
CA GLY A 49 0.32 11.86 -37.96
C GLY A 49 0.43 10.54 -37.20
N LYS A 50 0.99 9.49 -37.82
CA LYS A 50 1.29 8.19 -37.20
C LYS A 50 2.77 8.02 -36.84
N GLY A 51 3.60 9.04 -37.07
CA GLY A 51 5.04 8.99 -36.83
C GLY A 51 5.82 8.18 -37.88
N LEU A 52 5.20 7.92 -39.04
CA LEU A 52 5.76 7.16 -40.15
C LEU A 52 6.00 8.07 -41.36
N THR A 53 6.67 7.56 -42.39
CA THR A 53 6.96 8.30 -43.61
C THR A 53 6.20 7.74 -44.81
N VAL A 54 6.32 8.39 -45.97
CA VAL A 54 5.58 7.96 -47.17
C VAL A 54 6.13 6.66 -47.76
N GLU A 55 7.35 6.32 -47.40
CA GLU A 55 8.01 5.07 -47.76
C GLU A 55 7.35 3.85 -47.08
N ASP A 56 6.65 4.06 -45.96
CA ASP A 56 5.92 3.02 -45.23
C ASP A 56 4.51 2.76 -45.79
N ILE A 57 4.11 3.45 -46.86
CA ILE A 57 2.79 3.33 -47.47
C ILE A 57 2.67 2.04 -48.28
N GLU A 58 1.69 1.24 -47.91
CA GLU A 58 1.17 0.14 -48.71
C GLU A 58 -0.21 0.48 -49.26
N PHE A 59 -0.54 -0.04 -50.44
CA PHE A 59 -1.91 0.00 -50.95
C PHE A 59 -2.58 -1.35 -50.72
N ARG A 60 -3.71 -1.35 -50.02
CA ARG A 60 -4.52 -2.55 -49.79
C ARG A 60 -5.91 -2.35 -50.39
N GLU A 61 -6.38 -3.34 -51.14
CA GLU A 61 -7.70 -3.32 -51.76
C GLU A 61 -8.78 -3.74 -50.76
N ILE A 62 -9.84 -2.93 -50.63
CA ILE A 62 -11.00 -3.23 -49.81
C ILE A 62 -12.26 -2.96 -50.63
N LYS A 63 -13.00 -4.03 -50.94
CA LYS A 63 -14.25 -3.97 -51.72
C LYS A 63 -14.07 -3.28 -53.08
N GLY A 64 -12.96 -3.55 -53.78
CA GLY A 64 -12.69 -3.02 -55.12
C GLY A 64 -12.07 -1.61 -55.16
N GLU A 65 -11.70 -1.03 -54.02
CA GLU A 65 -11.02 0.27 -53.95
C GLU A 65 -9.72 0.15 -53.14
N GLU A 66 -8.62 0.69 -53.67
CA GLU A 66 -7.32 0.70 -53.00
C GLU A 66 -7.24 1.86 -52.00
N TYR A 67 -6.78 1.55 -50.78
CA TYR A 67 -6.55 2.53 -49.72
C TYR A 67 -5.10 2.51 -49.28
N VAL A 68 -4.59 3.67 -48.86
CA VAL A 68 -3.33 3.76 -48.12
C VAL A 68 -3.46 3.00 -46.81
N TYR A 69 -2.49 2.17 -46.51
CA TYR A 69 -2.27 1.55 -45.22
C TYR A 69 -0.84 1.84 -44.77
N VAL A 70 -0.67 2.03 -43.47
CA VAL A 70 0.64 2.02 -42.84
C VAL A 70 0.58 1.14 -41.60
N THR A 71 1.59 0.32 -41.42
CA THR A 71 1.74 -0.55 -40.26
C THR A 71 2.69 0.13 -39.29
N LYS A 72 2.22 0.46 -38.09
CA LYS A 72 3.09 0.97 -37.03
C LYS A 72 3.48 -0.18 -36.12
N GLU A 73 4.77 -0.45 -36.04
CA GLU A 73 5.34 -1.40 -35.08
C GLU A 73 5.94 -0.62 -33.91
N GLU A 74 5.37 -0.79 -32.73
CA GLU A 74 5.93 -0.31 -31.48
C GLU A 74 6.56 -1.48 -30.75
N VAL A 75 7.90 -1.52 -30.76
CA VAL A 75 8.65 -2.53 -30.00
C VAL A 75 8.49 -2.25 -28.52
N GLY A 76 8.02 -3.25 -27.78
CA GLY A 76 7.84 -3.16 -26.34
C GLY A 76 9.16 -2.92 -25.63
N GLN A 77 9.10 -2.18 -24.52
CA GLN A 77 10.29 -1.88 -23.72
C GLN A 77 10.60 -3.01 -22.75
N ALA A 78 11.89 -3.21 -22.46
CA ALA A 78 12.33 -4.06 -21.36
C ALA A 78 11.88 -3.45 -20.03
N VAL A 79 11.57 -4.29 -19.05
CA VAL A 79 11.01 -3.88 -17.77
C VAL A 79 11.92 -2.91 -17.01
N GLU A 80 13.23 -3.05 -17.14
CA GLU A 80 14.24 -2.19 -16.51
C GLU A 80 14.15 -0.73 -17.00
N ALA A 81 13.69 -0.52 -18.24
CA ALA A 81 13.46 0.82 -18.77
C ALA A 81 12.16 1.45 -18.24
N ILE A 82 11.21 0.62 -17.79
CA ILE A 82 9.87 1.03 -17.34
C ILE A 82 9.83 1.29 -15.83
N VAL A 83 10.51 0.45 -15.04
CA VAL A 83 10.53 0.52 -13.56
C VAL A 83 10.82 1.91 -13.00
N PRO A 84 11.76 2.72 -13.56
CA PRO A 84 11.99 4.09 -13.10
C PRO A 84 10.73 4.98 -13.09
N GLY A 85 9.74 4.70 -13.96
CA GLY A 85 8.46 5.41 -14.02
C GLY A 85 7.59 5.27 -12.77
N VAL A 86 7.92 4.36 -11.83
CA VAL A 86 7.24 4.26 -10.54
C VAL A 86 7.29 5.57 -9.75
N VAL A 87 8.33 6.39 -9.95
CA VAL A 87 8.46 7.70 -9.31
C VAL A 87 7.31 8.62 -9.72
N ASP A 88 6.86 8.58 -10.97
CA ASP A 88 5.74 9.40 -11.43
C ASP A 88 4.41 8.90 -10.85
N VAL A 89 4.26 7.58 -10.69
CA VAL A 89 3.13 7.00 -9.97
C VAL A 89 3.10 7.51 -8.53
N LEU A 90 4.23 7.45 -7.81
CA LEU A 90 4.32 7.95 -6.44
C LEU A 90 3.98 9.45 -6.33
N LYS A 91 4.43 10.27 -7.30
CA LYS A 91 4.09 11.70 -7.37
C LYS A 91 2.62 11.97 -7.66
N SER A 92 1.95 11.05 -8.36
CA SER A 92 0.53 11.20 -8.74
C SER A 92 -0.46 10.77 -7.65
N LEU A 93 0.02 10.14 -6.58
CA LEU A 93 -0.84 9.70 -5.48
C LEU A 93 -1.50 10.90 -4.80
N THR A 94 -2.83 10.83 -4.64
CA THR A 94 -3.62 11.86 -3.96
C THR A 94 -4.09 11.34 -2.62
N PHE A 95 -4.10 12.23 -1.61
CA PHE A 95 -4.49 11.88 -0.25
C PHE A 95 -5.53 12.88 0.27
N PRO A 96 -6.50 12.44 1.07
CA PRO A 96 -7.48 13.35 1.70
C PRO A 96 -6.84 14.40 2.61
N VAL A 97 -5.71 14.04 3.22
CA VAL A 97 -4.90 14.92 4.05
C VAL A 97 -3.45 14.76 3.64
N SER A 98 -2.83 15.87 3.25
CA SER A 98 -1.43 15.99 2.89
C SER A 98 -0.72 16.95 3.82
N MET A 99 0.61 16.92 3.82
CA MET A 99 1.43 17.88 4.55
C MET A 99 2.63 18.30 3.71
N HIS A 100 3.06 19.54 3.94
CA HIS A 100 4.39 20.01 3.59
C HIS A 100 5.34 19.71 4.76
N TRP A 101 6.59 19.39 4.46
CA TRP A 101 7.62 19.27 5.49
C TRP A 101 8.96 19.84 4.99
N ALA A 102 9.77 20.30 5.94
CA ALA A 102 11.05 20.95 5.67
C ALA A 102 10.91 22.14 4.69
N GLY A 103 11.83 22.26 3.71
CA GLY A 103 11.79 23.29 2.67
C GLY A 103 11.17 22.81 1.36
N ASN A 104 10.50 21.65 1.35
CA ASN A 104 9.99 21.04 0.13
C ASN A 104 8.64 21.64 -0.23
N SER A 105 8.46 21.97 -1.52
CA SER A 105 7.18 22.43 -2.08
C SER A 105 6.21 21.29 -2.41
N PHE A 106 6.63 20.04 -2.22
CA PHE A 106 5.84 18.87 -2.54
C PHE A 106 5.06 18.38 -1.31
N GLU A 107 3.78 18.09 -1.52
CA GLU A 107 2.86 17.58 -0.51
C GLU A 107 2.77 16.05 -0.57
N TYR A 108 2.78 15.40 0.60
CA TYR A 108 2.58 13.95 0.69
C TYR A 108 1.86 13.59 2.00
N ILE A 109 1.35 12.36 2.12
CA ILE A 109 0.58 11.95 3.30
C ILE A 109 1.40 12.00 4.60
N ARG A 110 2.71 11.74 4.51
CA ARG A 110 3.69 11.73 5.61
C ARG A 110 5.10 12.00 5.06
N PRO A 111 6.05 12.45 5.90
CA PRO A 111 7.44 12.57 5.48
C PRO A 111 8.00 11.22 5.05
N VAL A 112 8.54 11.17 3.83
CA VAL A 112 9.24 9.99 3.32
C VAL A 112 10.66 10.00 3.90
N HIS A 113 11.17 8.82 4.26
CA HIS A 113 12.52 8.68 4.81
C HIS A 113 13.40 7.72 4.02
N THR A 114 12.80 6.82 3.26
CA THR A 114 13.47 5.77 2.51
C THR A 114 12.65 5.46 1.26
N LEU A 115 13.31 5.24 0.13
CA LEU A 115 12.73 4.69 -1.08
C LEU A 115 13.49 3.39 -1.40
N THR A 116 12.76 2.29 -1.62
CA THR A 116 13.36 1.03 -2.06
C THR A 116 12.57 0.54 -3.27
N VAL A 117 13.24 0.42 -4.41
CA VAL A 117 12.67 -0.11 -5.65
C VAL A 117 13.60 -1.20 -6.16
N LEU A 118 13.07 -2.42 -6.24
CA LEU A 118 13.81 -3.61 -6.65
C LEU A 118 13.05 -4.32 -7.78
N LEU A 119 13.78 -4.78 -8.79
CA LEU A 119 13.35 -5.80 -9.74
C LEU A 119 14.18 -7.04 -9.43
N ASP A 120 13.54 -8.09 -8.92
CA ASP A 120 14.25 -9.25 -8.38
C ASP A 120 15.34 -8.82 -7.37
N GLU A 121 16.62 -8.98 -7.70
CA GLU A 121 17.77 -8.56 -6.87
C GLU A 121 18.37 -7.20 -7.30
N GLN A 122 17.95 -6.68 -8.44
CA GLN A 122 18.42 -5.43 -9.01
C GLN A 122 17.80 -4.24 -8.29
N GLU A 123 18.65 -3.35 -7.83
CA GLU A 123 18.27 -2.09 -7.19
C GLU A 123 18.29 -0.95 -8.20
N PHE A 124 17.31 -0.05 -8.09
CA PHE A 124 17.22 1.15 -8.91
C PHE A 124 17.59 2.38 -8.07
N ASP A 125 18.61 3.12 -8.52
CA ASP A 125 18.98 4.43 -7.97
C ASP A 125 18.01 5.49 -8.52
N LEU A 126 16.89 5.65 -7.81
CA LEU A 126 15.83 6.59 -8.15
C LEU A 126 15.81 7.73 -7.14
N ASP A 127 15.34 8.90 -7.56
CA ASP A 127 15.14 10.04 -6.68
C ASP A 127 13.64 10.31 -6.48
N PHE A 128 13.22 10.37 -5.22
CA PHE A 128 11.88 10.79 -4.87
C PHE A 128 11.96 11.73 -3.67
N LEU A 129 11.60 12.99 -3.86
CA LEU A 129 11.55 13.99 -2.79
C LEU A 129 12.91 14.21 -2.10
N ASP A 130 13.96 14.28 -2.90
CA ASP A 130 15.37 14.40 -2.47
C ASP A 130 15.86 13.18 -1.66
N ILE A 131 15.15 12.06 -1.75
CA ILE A 131 15.52 10.80 -1.13
C ILE A 131 16.03 9.88 -2.23
N LYS A 132 17.31 9.55 -2.14
CA LYS A 132 17.95 8.54 -2.99
C LYS A 132 17.42 7.15 -2.64
N GLY A 133 17.07 6.41 -3.68
CA GLY A 133 16.69 5.02 -3.62
C GLY A 133 17.81 4.19 -3.02
N SER A 134 17.45 3.30 -2.11
CA SER A 134 18.37 2.32 -1.55
C SER A 134 17.64 1.03 -1.18
N ARG A 135 18.33 -0.10 -1.24
CA ARG A 135 17.89 -1.38 -0.65
C ARG A 135 17.93 -1.38 0.88
N VAL A 136 18.47 -0.34 1.50
CA VAL A 136 18.44 -0.16 2.95
C VAL A 136 17.06 0.32 3.38
N SER A 137 16.36 -0.51 4.16
CA SER A 137 15.13 -0.14 4.84
C SER A 137 15.34 -0.05 6.36
N ARG A 138 14.31 0.35 7.08
CA ARG A 138 14.32 0.48 8.54
C ARG A 138 13.40 -0.55 9.16
N GLY A 139 13.89 -1.24 10.18
CA GLY A 139 13.09 -2.09 11.05
C GLY A 139 12.19 -1.34 12.02
N HIS A 140 11.63 -2.07 12.98
CA HIS A 140 10.72 -1.53 13.97
C HIS A 140 11.41 -0.44 14.80
N ARG A 141 10.71 0.68 15.04
CA ARG A 141 11.28 1.90 15.64
C ARG A 141 12.10 1.69 16.92
N PHE A 142 11.65 0.77 17.78
CA PHE A 142 12.26 0.52 19.08
C PHE A 142 12.97 -0.83 19.19
N LEU A 143 12.68 -1.78 18.28
CA LEU A 143 13.13 -3.18 18.41
C LEU A 143 14.12 -3.55 17.32
N GLY A 144 13.93 -3.00 16.12
CA GLY A 144 14.74 -3.28 14.96
C GLY A 144 15.83 -2.25 14.75
N LYS A 145 16.63 -2.51 13.72
CA LYS A 145 17.67 -1.63 13.19
C LYS A 145 17.45 -1.46 11.69
N GLU A 146 18.34 -0.72 11.04
CA GLU A 146 18.39 -0.72 9.57
C GLU A 146 18.74 -2.11 9.04
N THR A 147 18.18 -2.47 7.89
CA THR A 147 18.40 -3.75 7.23
C THR A 147 18.45 -3.58 5.74
N LYS A 148 19.20 -4.45 5.06
CA LYS A 148 19.23 -4.51 3.60
C LYS A 148 18.21 -5.52 3.12
N ILE A 149 17.32 -5.08 2.24
CA ILE A 149 16.44 -5.96 1.49
C ILE A 149 17.28 -6.60 0.39
N GLN A 150 17.41 -7.93 0.41
CA GLN A 150 18.26 -8.63 -0.55
C GLN A 150 17.63 -8.70 -1.93
N SER A 151 16.33 -8.99 -1.98
CA SER A 151 15.54 -9.07 -3.21
C SER A 151 14.09 -8.64 -2.97
N ALA A 152 13.34 -8.40 -4.04
CA ALA A 152 11.90 -8.13 -3.97
C ALA A 152 11.13 -9.24 -3.24
N LEU A 153 11.58 -10.50 -3.36
CA LEU A 153 10.95 -11.64 -2.69
C LEU A 153 11.34 -11.76 -1.21
N SER A 154 12.56 -11.36 -0.83
CA SER A 154 13.02 -11.44 0.57
C SER A 154 12.49 -10.33 1.48
N TYR A 155 11.75 -9.36 0.93
CA TYR A 155 11.27 -8.16 1.63
C TYR A 155 10.66 -8.44 3.02
N GLU A 156 9.71 -9.37 3.09
CA GLU A 156 9.03 -9.71 4.35
C GLU A 156 9.97 -10.39 5.34
N GLU A 157 10.80 -11.33 4.88
CA GLU A 157 11.73 -12.06 5.75
C GLU A 157 12.83 -11.16 6.30
N ASP A 158 13.36 -10.25 5.48
CA ASP A 158 14.40 -9.30 5.90
C ASP A 158 13.88 -8.28 6.91
N LEU A 159 12.62 -7.84 6.76
CA LEU A 159 11.95 -6.97 7.71
C LEU A 159 11.54 -7.71 9.00
N ARG A 160 11.13 -8.99 8.90
CA ARG A 160 10.80 -9.83 10.05
C ARG A 160 11.97 -9.95 11.01
N LYS A 161 13.19 -10.12 10.49
CA LYS A 161 14.44 -10.15 11.30
C LYS A 161 14.64 -8.86 12.11
N GLN A 162 13.98 -7.77 11.71
CA GLN A 162 14.00 -6.47 12.41
C GLN A 162 12.65 -6.12 13.06
N PHE A 163 11.88 -7.14 13.46
CA PHE A 163 10.61 -7.00 14.16
C PHE A 163 9.55 -6.22 13.37
N VAL A 164 9.51 -6.38 12.05
CA VAL A 164 8.43 -5.83 11.21
C VAL A 164 7.77 -6.96 10.47
N ILE A 165 6.50 -7.21 10.78
CA ILE A 165 5.66 -8.14 10.03
C ILE A 165 5.00 -7.30 8.93
N ALA A 166 5.52 -7.37 7.70
CA ALA A 166 5.09 -6.49 6.62
C ALA A 166 3.73 -6.89 6.03
N ASP A 167 3.46 -8.20 5.97
CA ASP A 167 2.21 -8.75 5.43
C ASP A 167 1.03 -8.42 6.37
N PRO A 168 -0.02 -7.72 5.90
CA PRO A 168 -1.23 -7.50 6.69
C PRO A 168 -1.96 -8.79 7.07
N CYS A 169 -2.02 -9.80 6.18
CA CYS A 169 -2.77 -11.02 6.45
C CYS A 169 -2.13 -11.80 7.60
N GLU A 170 -0.80 -11.89 7.59
CA GLU A 170 -0.06 -12.52 8.68
C GLU A 170 -0.23 -11.74 10.00
N ARG A 171 -0.11 -10.41 9.98
CA ARG A 171 -0.29 -9.61 11.19
C ARG A 171 -1.68 -9.78 11.79
N GLU A 172 -2.72 -9.79 10.95
CA GLU A 172 -4.08 -10.01 11.39
C GLU A 172 -4.22 -11.36 12.08
N GLN A 173 -3.71 -12.42 11.45
CA GLN A 173 -3.72 -13.76 12.01
C GLN A 173 -2.99 -13.82 13.36
N MET A 174 -1.81 -13.18 13.46
CA MET A 174 -1.06 -13.08 14.71
C MET A 174 -1.85 -12.38 15.83
N ILE A 175 -2.62 -11.33 15.50
CA ILE A 175 -3.45 -10.63 16.49
C ILE A 175 -4.59 -11.55 16.94
N VAL A 176 -5.31 -12.14 16.00
CA VAL A 176 -6.46 -13.02 16.27
C VAL A 176 -6.04 -14.23 17.10
N ASP A 177 -4.92 -14.87 16.78
CA ASP A 177 -4.44 -16.04 17.52
C ASP A 177 -4.05 -15.66 18.95
N GLN A 178 -3.36 -14.54 19.16
CA GLN A 178 -3.04 -14.07 20.51
C GLN A 178 -4.30 -13.71 21.33
N ILE A 179 -5.32 -13.14 20.69
CA ILE A 179 -6.62 -12.88 21.34
C ILE A 179 -7.28 -14.19 21.78
N LYS A 180 -7.32 -15.21 20.90
CA LYS A 180 -7.87 -16.53 21.22
C LYS A 180 -7.11 -17.25 22.33
N GLU A 181 -5.79 -17.11 22.38
CA GLU A 181 -4.98 -17.62 23.49
C GLU A 181 -5.36 -16.96 24.82
N ILE A 182 -5.62 -15.65 24.81
CA ILE A 182 -6.08 -14.92 25.99
C ILE A 182 -7.50 -15.37 26.40
N GLU A 183 -8.43 -15.55 25.45
CA GLU A 183 -9.77 -16.10 25.70
C GLU A 183 -9.68 -17.43 26.43
N ALA A 184 -8.93 -18.39 25.87
CA ALA A 184 -8.79 -19.73 26.42
C ALA A 184 -8.13 -19.71 27.81
N LYS A 185 -7.11 -18.88 28.00
CA LYS A 185 -6.38 -18.77 29.27
C LYS A 185 -7.22 -18.20 30.40
N HIS A 186 -8.11 -17.24 30.10
CA HIS A 186 -8.89 -16.53 31.11
C HIS A 186 -10.35 -17.01 31.20
N GLY A 187 -10.80 -17.88 30.30
CA GLY A 187 -12.17 -18.37 30.27
C GLY A 187 -13.19 -17.28 29.90
N VAL A 188 -12.77 -16.30 29.10
CA VAL A 188 -13.56 -15.14 28.69
C VAL A 188 -13.85 -15.19 27.19
N ARG A 189 -14.78 -14.35 26.74
CA ARG A 189 -15.07 -14.12 25.33
C ARG A 189 -14.66 -12.70 24.94
N ILE A 190 -13.99 -12.55 23.80
CA ILE A 190 -13.57 -11.26 23.27
C ILE A 190 -14.34 -11.00 21.98
N GLU A 191 -15.00 -9.85 21.93
CA GLU A 191 -15.74 -9.43 20.74
C GLU A 191 -14.76 -8.81 19.75
N ILE A 192 -14.38 -9.58 18.72
CA ILE A 192 -13.51 -9.12 17.63
C ILE A 192 -14.36 -8.40 16.59
N ASP A 193 -14.47 -7.09 16.75
CA ASP A 193 -15.04 -6.19 15.76
C ASP A 193 -14.07 -6.05 14.57
N ALA A 194 -14.58 -6.27 13.35
CA ALA A 194 -13.75 -6.32 12.14
C ALA A 194 -13.16 -4.95 11.76
N ASP A 195 -13.91 -3.87 11.97
CA ASP A 195 -13.46 -2.52 11.66
C ASP A 195 -12.37 -2.08 12.63
N LEU A 196 -12.58 -2.35 13.93
CA LEU A 196 -11.57 -2.12 14.96
C LEU A 196 -10.31 -2.98 14.74
N LEU A 197 -10.48 -4.26 14.38
CA LEU A 197 -9.34 -5.13 14.05
C LEU A 197 -8.54 -4.56 12.88
N ASN A 198 -9.22 -4.09 11.83
CA ASN A 198 -8.56 -3.47 10.69
C ASN A 198 -7.86 -2.15 11.08
N GLU A 199 -8.42 -1.33 11.97
CA GLU A 199 -7.73 -0.15 12.49
C GLU A 199 -6.46 -0.54 13.26
N VAL A 200 -6.58 -1.42 14.26
CA VAL A 200 -5.46 -1.91 15.07
C VAL A 200 -4.38 -2.55 14.21
N LEU A 201 -4.78 -3.38 13.24
CA LEU A 201 -3.90 -3.97 12.24
C LEU A 201 -3.08 -2.89 11.54
N ASN A 202 -3.68 -1.78 11.11
CA ASN A 202 -2.95 -0.72 10.41
C ASN A 202 -2.19 0.23 11.36
N LEU A 203 -2.21 0.04 12.69
CA LEU A 203 -1.45 0.82 13.67
C LEU A 203 -0.12 0.16 14.09
N VAL A 204 0.03 -1.16 13.96
CA VAL A 204 1.15 -1.91 14.54
C VAL A 204 1.99 -2.66 13.49
N GLU A 205 3.32 -2.59 13.57
CA GLU A 205 4.24 -3.38 12.73
C GLU A 205 4.60 -4.72 13.39
N TYR A 206 4.56 -4.82 14.73
CA TYR A 206 4.82 -6.04 15.49
C TYR A 206 3.80 -6.22 16.61
N PRO A 207 2.71 -6.98 16.40
CA PRO A 207 1.62 -7.05 17.36
C PRO A 207 2.00 -7.89 18.60
N THR A 208 1.70 -7.36 19.79
CA THR A 208 1.60 -8.16 21.01
C THR A 208 0.30 -7.80 21.73
N ALA A 209 -0.65 -8.73 21.76
CA ALA A 209 -1.92 -8.56 22.46
C ALA A 209 -1.74 -8.77 23.97
N PHE A 210 -2.51 -8.04 24.77
CA PHE A 210 -2.53 -8.18 26.21
C PHE A 210 -3.90 -7.84 26.79
N MET A 211 -4.20 -8.42 27.95
CA MET A 211 -5.38 -8.07 28.73
C MET A 211 -5.04 -7.07 29.83
N GLY A 212 -5.82 -5.99 29.90
CA GLY A 212 -5.83 -5.04 31.02
C GLY A 212 -7.13 -5.13 31.82
N SER A 213 -7.19 -4.35 32.89
CA SER A 213 -8.35 -4.28 33.78
C SER A 213 -8.66 -2.83 34.20
N PHE A 214 -9.90 -2.59 34.57
CA PHE A 214 -10.31 -1.33 35.20
C PHE A 214 -11.20 -1.62 36.40
N ASP A 215 -11.51 -0.60 37.19
CA ASP A 215 -12.32 -0.76 38.40
C ASP A 215 -13.77 -1.15 38.02
N ALA A 216 -14.32 -2.17 38.70
CA ALA A 216 -15.66 -2.66 38.43
C ALA A 216 -16.76 -1.62 38.68
N LYS A 217 -16.48 -0.55 39.45
CA LYS A 217 -17.42 0.57 39.62
C LYS A 217 -17.87 1.18 38.29
N TYR A 218 -17.00 1.17 37.27
CA TYR A 218 -17.32 1.74 35.96
C TYR A 218 -18.33 0.89 35.16
N LEU A 219 -18.67 -0.32 35.62
CA LEU A 219 -19.77 -1.09 35.04
C LEU A 219 -21.16 -0.53 35.41
N GLU A 220 -21.23 0.48 36.30
CA GLU A 220 -22.46 1.24 36.55
C GLU A 220 -22.76 2.24 35.42
N VAL A 221 -21.75 2.63 34.64
CA VAL A 221 -21.92 3.45 33.43
C VAL A 221 -22.65 2.64 32.35
N PRO A 222 -23.57 3.24 31.57
CA PRO A 222 -24.24 2.53 30.49
C PRO A 222 -23.23 1.84 29.56
N GLU A 223 -23.47 0.56 29.30
CA GLU A 223 -22.56 -0.31 28.55
C GLU A 223 -22.17 0.32 27.19
N GLU A 224 -23.10 0.92 26.47
CA GLU A 224 -22.85 1.56 25.17
C GLU A 224 -21.81 2.68 25.26
N VAL A 225 -21.83 3.48 26.34
CA VAL A 225 -20.87 4.57 26.56
C VAL A 225 -19.47 4.00 26.83
N LEU A 226 -19.40 2.97 27.68
CA LEU A 226 -18.15 2.30 28.04
C LEU A 226 -17.53 1.59 26.83
N VAL A 227 -18.33 0.83 26.07
CA VAL A 227 -17.91 0.15 24.84
C VAL A 227 -17.41 1.16 23.80
N THR A 228 -18.14 2.25 23.58
CA THR A 228 -17.75 3.29 22.62
C THR A 228 -16.44 3.96 23.03
N SER A 229 -16.27 4.30 24.31
CA SER A 229 -15.03 4.89 24.81
C SER A 229 -13.82 3.95 24.65
N MET A 230 -14.02 2.64 24.88
CA MET A 230 -12.98 1.62 24.67
C MET A 230 -12.63 1.44 23.19
N LYS A 231 -13.62 1.27 22.31
CA LYS A 231 -13.42 1.01 20.88
C LYS A 231 -12.85 2.26 20.17
N GLU A 232 -13.54 3.39 20.23
CA GLU A 232 -13.22 4.58 19.42
C GLU A 232 -12.00 5.35 19.92
N HIS A 233 -11.91 5.59 21.24
CA HIS A 233 -10.85 6.44 21.77
C HIS A 233 -9.56 5.67 22.03
N GLN A 234 -9.67 4.40 22.44
CA GLN A 234 -8.53 3.61 22.91
C GLN A 234 -8.17 2.42 22.02
N ARG A 235 -9.03 2.04 21.07
CA ARG A 235 -8.85 0.88 20.19
C ARG A 235 -8.72 -0.42 20.97
N TYR A 236 -9.56 -0.57 21.99
CA TYR A 236 -9.59 -1.75 22.83
C TYR A 236 -10.76 -2.65 22.46
N PHE A 237 -10.51 -3.96 22.44
CA PHE A 237 -11.57 -4.96 22.31
C PHE A 237 -12.19 -5.23 23.67
N VAL A 238 -13.51 -5.37 23.68
CA VAL A 238 -14.29 -5.57 24.90
C VAL A 238 -14.25 -7.04 25.31
N VAL A 239 -14.19 -7.27 26.63
CA VAL A 239 -14.14 -8.60 27.21
C VAL A 239 -15.48 -8.90 27.87
N ARG A 240 -16.05 -10.06 27.57
CA ARG A 240 -17.32 -10.55 28.11
C ARG A 240 -17.13 -11.90 28.78
N ASP A 241 -18.03 -12.25 29.69
CA ASP A 241 -18.12 -13.61 30.19
C ASP A 241 -18.81 -14.55 29.17
N GLN A 242 -18.99 -15.81 29.55
CA GLN A 242 -19.62 -16.83 28.69
C GLN A 242 -21.11 -16.55 28.44
N ASP A 243 -21.76 -15.81 29.34
CA ASP A 243 -23.17 -15.41 29.23
C ASP A 243 -23.35 -14.10 28.44
N GLY A 244 -22.24 -13.48 28.01
CA GLY A 244 -22.23 -12.25 27.22
C GLY A 244 -22.22 -10.95 28.03
N LYS A 245 -22.13 -11.03 29.36
CA LYS A 245 -22.05 -9.86 30.24
C LYS A 245 -20.69 -9.20 30.13
N LEU A 246 -20.66 -7.87 30.05
CA LEU A 246 -19.42 -7.10 30.03
C LEU A 246 -18.61 -7.31 31.32
N LEU A 247 -17.31 -7.56 31.16
CA LEU A 247 -16.34 -7.68 32.25
C LEU A 247 -15.50 -6.39 32.37
N PRO A 248 -14.93 -6.10 33.56
CA PRO A 248 -14.09 -4.92 33.77
C PRO A 248 -12.67 -5.12 33.21
N ASN A 249 -12.60 -5.62 31.98
CA ASN A 249 -11.40 -6.03 31.27
C ASN A 249 -11.45 -5.56 29.82
N PHE A 250 -10.28 -5.40 29.22
CA PHE A 250 -10.13 -5.03 27.82
C PHE A 250 -8.92 -5.71 27.21
N ILE A 251 -8.94 -5.92 25.90
CA ILE A 251 -7.77 -6.34 25.14
C ILE A 251 -7.24 -5.17 24.33
N SER A 252 -5.93 -4.99 24.35
CA SER A 252 -5.22 -4.03 23.52
C SER A 252 -4.03 -4.71 22.85
N VAL A 253 -3.58 -4.15 21.74
CA VAL A 253 -2.44 -4.65 20.97
C VAL A 253 -1.38 -3.57 20.93
N ARG A 254 -0.21 -3.84 21.52
CA ARG A 254 0.93 -2.92 21.40
C ARG A 254 1.69 -3.16 20.10
N ASN A 255 2.32 -2.11 19.59
CA ASN A 255 3.36 -2.20 18.59
C ASN A 255 4.72 -2.49 19.26
N GLY A 256 5.05 -3.77 19.44
CA GLY A 256 6.31 -4.25 19.98
C GLY A 256 6.16 -5.57 20.75
N ASN A 257 7.26 -6.10 21.28
CA ASN A 257 7.37 -7.43 21.91
C ASN A 257 6.78 -7.53 23.34
N ALA A 258 7.10 -8.59 24.11
CA ALA A 258 6.64 -8.73 25.49
C ALA A 258 7.45 -7.94 26.54
N GLU A 259 8.50 -7.21 26.13
CA GLU A 259 9.40 -6.53 27.07
C GLU A 259 8.66 -5.39 27.79
N ARG A 260 8.78 -5.32 29.12
CA ARG A 260 8.09 -4.34 29.99
C ARG A 260 6.56 -4.29 29.80
N LEU A 261 5.93 -5.38 29.33
CA LEU A 261 4.48 -5.43 29.08
C LEU A 261 3.63 -5.01 30.29
N LYS A 262 4.06 -5.37 31.51
CA LYS A 262 3.39 -4.94 32.76
C LYS A 262 3.27 -3.41 32.90
N ASN A 263 4.27 -2.65 32.43
CA ASN A 263 4.22 -1.18 32.46
C ASN A 263 3.28 -0.64 31.38
N VAL A 264 3.27 -1.29 30.21
CA VAL A 264 2.34 -0.94 29.12
C VAL A 264 0.89 -1.15 29.57
N ILE A 265 0.58 -2.30 30.17
CA ILE A 265 -0.74 -2.61 30.75
C ILE A 265 -1.15 -1.50 31.72
N LYS A 266 -0.34 -1.23 32.75
CA LYS A 266 -0.61 -0.18 33.75
C LYS A 266 -0.81 1.22 33.13
N GLY A 267 -0.09 1.53 32.05
CA GLY A 267 -0.27 2.78 31.33
C GLY A 267 -1.63 2.87 30.64
N ASN A 268 -2.02 1.81 29.94
CA ASN A 268 -3.31 1.71 29.24
C ASN A 268 -4.49 1.72 30.22
N GLU A 269 -4.37 1.03 31.36
CA GLU A 269 -5.37 1.05 32.44
C GLU A 269 -5.59 2.47 32.97
N LYS A 270 -4.51 3.23 33.24
CA LYS A 270 -4.61 4.62 33.69
C LYS A 270 -5.26 5.54 32.67
N VAL A 271 -4.93 5.38 31.39
CA VAL A 271 -5.51 6.19 30.32
C VAL A 271 -7.01 5.90 30.17
N LEU A 272 -7.41 4.63 30.27
CA LEU A 272 -8.81 4.26 30.23
C LEU A 272 -9.58 4.88 31.39
N VAL A 273 -9.06 4.75 32.62
CA VAL A 273 -9.71 5.30 33.83
C VAL A 273 -9.96 6.80 33.67
N ALA A 274 -8.97 7.58 33.23
CA ALA A 274 -9.16 9.02 33.02
C ALA A 274 -10.27 9.33 32.00
N ARG A 275 -10.41 8.51 30.95
CA ARG A 275 -11.47 8.67 29.95
C ARG A 275 -12.85 8.27 30.44
N LEU A 276 -12.92 7.30 31.35
CA LEU A 276 -14.18 6.90 31.98
C LEU A 276 -14.64 7.94 33.00
N GLU A 277 -13.71 8.51 33.78
CA GLU A 277 -13.99 9.64 34.67
C GLU A 277 -14.47 10.88 33.90
N ASP A 278 -13.88 11.19 32.74
CA ASP A 278 -14.36 12.28 31.86
C ASP A 278 -15.78 12.03 31.32
N GLY A 279 -16.20 10.76 31.17
CA GLY A 279 -17.49 10.37 30.61
C GLY A 279 -18.61 10.14 31.63
N GLU A 280 -18.29 10.17 32.93
CA GLU A 280 -19.28 10.13 34.04
C GLU A 280 -20.00 11.48 34.25
N PHE A 281 -19.54 12.56 33.60
CA PHE A 281 -20.07 13.93 33.70
C PHE A 281 -20.63 14.45 32.38
#